data_AF-A0A4C1WER2-F1
#
_entry.id   AF-A0A4C1WER2-F1
#
_cell.length_a   1.000
_cell.length_b   1.000
_cell.length_c   1.000
_cell.angle_alpha   90.00
_cell.angle_beta   90.00
_cell.angle_gamma   90.00
#
_symmetry.space_group_name_H-M   'P 1'
#
loop_
_entity.id
_entity.type
_entity.pdbx_description
1 polymer ?
#
loop_
_entity_poly.entity_id
_entity_poly.type
_entity_poly.pdbx_seq_one_letter_code
_entity_poly.pdbx_strand_id
1 'polypeptide(L)'
;MKPAKLRRHLETKHQELREKSQSFFKIKASELERSKKIINKTATGTNSESAVLAPYQVSLLIAKKGKPHTIAEELILPCAKVMVSAVLGEKASKELDIISLSNNTVKSRIDDMSENVKEQLIMNVKASCFYALQLDESTAISNDANLLSYVRYEHNDSISEDLLFCMPLPTHTTGEAIFEVLNNFIYTNRTSGAR
;
A
#
# COMPACT_ATOMS: atom_id res chain seq x y z
N MET A 1 -9.53 29.77 6.91
CA MET A 1 -10.73 30.07 6.10
C MET A 1 -11.13 31.53 6.31
N LYS A 2 -11.60 32.27 5.30
CA LYS A 2 -12.05 33.67 5.50
C LYS A 2 -13.33 33.72 6.37
N PRO A 3 -13.52 34.71 7.25
CA PRO A 3 -14.67 34.78 8.17
C PRO A 3 -16.05 34.66 7.48
N ALA A 4 -16.22 35.34 6.34
CA ALA A 4 -17.46 35.28 5.55
C ALA A 4 -17.77 33.87 5.04
N LYS A 5 -16.74 33.10 4.65
CA LYS A 5 -16.90 31.71 4.20
C LYS A 5 -17.25 30.79 5.37
N LEU A 6 -16.70 31.05 6.55
CA LEU A 6 -16.95 30.26 7.76
C LEU A 6 -18.38 30.44 8.25
N ARG A 7 -18.88 31.68 8.27
CA ARG A 7 -20.28 31.96 8.60
C ARG A 7 -21.23 31.25 7.65
N ARG A 8 -21.01 31.37 6.33
CA ARG A 8 -21.83 30.69 5.32
C ARG A 8 -21.82 29.17 5.50
N HIS A 9 -20.66 28.58 5.76
CA HIS A 9 -20.55 27.13 5.98
C HIS A 9 -21.33 26.68 7.21
N LEU A 10 -21.21 27.39 8.34
CA LEU A 10 -21.97 27.12 9.55
C LEU A 10 -23.49 27.23 9.29
N GLU A 11 -23.92 28.29 8.61
CA GLU A 11 -25.35 28.55 8.33
C GLU A 11 -25.98 27.61 7.30
N THR A 12 -25.19 27.01 6.40
CA THR A 12 -25.72 26.18 5.30
C THR A 12 -25.49 24.69 5.47
N LYS A 13 -24.48 24.28 6.24
CA LYS A 13 -24.10 22.87 6.41
C LYS A 13 -24.26 22.37 7.85
N HIS A 14 -24.30 23.27 8.83
CA HIS A 14 -24.35 22.94 10.26
C HIS A 14 -25.35 23.84 10.99
N GLN A 15 -26.59 23.90 10.48
CA GLN A 15 -27.65 24.76 11.00
C GLN A 15 -27.94 24.51 12.48
N GLU A 16 -27.81 23.27 12.92
CA GLU A 16 -27.94 22.81 14.30
C GLU A 16 -26.90 23.39 15.26
N LEU A 17 -25.77 23.88 14.73
CA LEU A 17 -24.69 24.47 15.50
C LEU A 17 -24.70 26.01 15.48
N ARG A 18 -25.59 26.62 14.69
CA ARG A 18 -25.64 28.09 14.46
C ARG A 18 -25.81 28.90 15.75
N GLU A 19 -26.65 28.42 16.65
CA GLU A 19 -27.00 29.12 17.90
C GLU A 19 -26.11 28.73 19.10
N LYS A 20 -25.14 27.83 18.89
CA LYS A 20 -24.25 27.41 19.96
C LYS A 20 -23.31 28.54 20.35
N SER A 21 -23.03 28.64 21.65
CA SER A 21 -22.19 29.71 22.20
C SER A 21 -20.72 29.57 21.77
N GLN A 22 -19.97 30.66 21.84
CA GLN A 22 -18.53 30.63 21.59
C GLN A 22 -17.80 29.61 22.51
N SER A 23 -18.28 29.44 23.74
CA SER A 23 -17.74 28.48 24.70
C SER A 23 -17.88 27.04 24.22
N PHE A 24 -18.99 26.68 23.57
CA PHE A 24 -19.18 25.34 22.98
C PHE A 24 -18.11 25.03 21.93
N PHE A 25 -17.82 25.99 21.03
CA PHE A 25 -16.79 25.81 20.01
C PHE A 25 -15.37 25.77 20.59
N LYS A 26 -15.10 26.54 21.65
CA LYS A 26 -13.82 26.45 22.38
C LYS A 26 -13.62 25.06 22.99
N ILE A 27 -14.67 24.49 23.60
CA ILE A 27 -14.65 23.12 24.13
C ILE A 27 -14.40 22.10 23.01
N LYS A 28 -15.15 22.18 21.91
CA LYS A 28 -14.97 21.29 20.74
C LYS A 28 -13.59 21.40 20.11
N ALA A 29 -13.02 22.61 20.06
CA ALA A 29 -11.65 22.81 19.61
C ALA A 29 -10.64 22.16 20.57
N SER A 30 -10.82 22.30 21.89
CA SER A 30 -9.97 21.62 22.87
C SER A 30 -10.09 20.10 22.83
N GLU A 31 -11.29 19.56 22.60
CA GLU A 31 -11.52 18.12 22.37
C GLU A 31 -10.80 17.63 21.11
N LEU A 32 -10.90 18.39 20.01
CA LEU A 32 -10.20 18.09 18.77
C LEU A 32 -8.69 18.14 18.95
N GLU A 33 -8.15 19.15 19.62
CA GLU A 33 -6.71 19.25 19.91
C GLU A 33 -6.23 18.14 20.82
N ARG A 34 -7.05 17.70 21.79
CA ARG A 34 -6.76 16.51 22.62
C ARG A 34 -6.77 15.24 21.78
N SER A 35 -7.73 15.08 20.89
CA SER A 35 -7.82 13.93 19.96
C SER A 35 -6.63 13.91 18.99
N LYS A 36 -6.25 15.05 18.40
CA LYS A 36 -5.04 15.19 17.58
C LYS A 36 -3.78 14.88 18.36
N LYS A 37 -3.67 15.29 19.62
CA LYS A 37 -2.52 14.93 20.47
C LYS A 37 -2.46 13.44 20.73
N ILE A 38 -3.59 12.75 20.88
CA ILE A 38 -3.62 11.28 21.01
C ILE A 38 -3.16 10.66 19.71
N ILE A 39 -3.74 11.04 18.56
CA ILE A 39 -3.36 10.54 17.23
C ILE A 39 -1.87 10.80 16.96
N ASN A 40 -1.38 12.00 17.23
CA ASN A 40 0.02 12.35 17.07
C ASN A 40 0.89 11.57 18.05
N LYS A 41 0.50 11.38 19.31
CA LYS A 41 1.26 10.54 20.24
C LYS A 41 1.27 9.07 19.83
N THR A 42 0.25 8.58 19.11
CA THR A 42 0.24 7.25 18.50
C THR A 42 1.05 7.19 17.20
N ALA A 43 1.16 8.31 16.46
CA ALA A 43 1.90 8.42 15.21
C ALA A 43 3.38 8.84 15.37
N THR A 44 3.74 9.51 16.47
CA THR A 44 5.08 10.07 16.75
C THR A 44 5.62 9.70 18.15
N GLY A 45 4.86 8.96 18.96
CA GLY A 45 5.32 8.41 20.23
C GLY A 45 6.07 7.11 19.98
N THR A 46 7.40 7.23 19.98
CA THR A 46 8.41 6.21 19.65
C THR A 46 8.65 6.05 18.15
N ASN A 47 9.68 6.75 17.66
CA ASN A 47 10.49 6.30 16.53
C ASN A 47 11.18 4.98 16.89
N SER A 48 10.43 3.94 17.24
CA SER A 48 11.02 2.62 17.24
C SER A 48 11.07 2.23 15.77
N GLU A 49 12.27 2.32 15.20
CA GLU A 49 12.56 1.81 13.87
C GLU A 49 11.94 0.41 13.70
N SER A 50 11.94 -0.38 14.78
CA SER A 50 11.24 -1.66 14.91
C SER A 50 9.72 -1.61 14.66
N ALA A 51 8.97 -0.60 15.08
CA ALA A 51 7.52 -0.50 14.82
C ALA A 51 7.20 -0.30 13.34
N VAL A 52 8.14 0.27 12.56
CA VAL A 52 8.00 0.43 11.12
C VAL A 52 8.59 -0.78 10.38
N LEU A 53 9.78 -1.23 10.77
CA LEU A 53 10.51 -2.32 10.12
C LEU A 53 9.83 -3.67 10.30
N ALA A 54 9.35 -4.00 11.50
CA ALA A 54 8.78 -5.32 11.77
C ALA A 54 7.54 -5.62 10.90
N PRO A 55 6.56 -4.71 10.73
CA PRO A 55 5.47 -4.93 9.79
C PRO A 55 5.93 -5.19 8.35
N TYR A 56 6.91 -4.44 7.84
CA TYR A 56 7.46 -4.68 6.50
C TYR A 56 8.10 -6.07 6.38
N GLN A 57 8.92 -6.46 7.36
CA GLN A 57 9.59 -7.76 7.36
C GLN A 57 8.60 -8.93 7.42
N VAL A 58 7.60 -8.85 8.31
CA VAL A 58 6.55 -9.88 8.41
C VAL A 58 5.73 -9.94 7.11
N SER A 59 5.34 -8.78 6.57
CA SER A 59 4.60 -8.69 5.30
C SER A 59 5.37 -9.29 4.13
N LEU A 60 6.68 -9.04 4.06
CA LEU A 60 7.56 -9.60 3.04
C LEU A 60 7.63 -11.12 3.12
N LEU A 61 7.72 -11.67 4.34
CA LEU A 61 7.73 -13.12 4.55
C LEU A 61 6.40 -13.75 4.12
N ILE A 62 5.28 -13.12 4.45
CA ILE A 62 3.93 -13.58 4.04
C ILE A 62 3.82 -13.60 2.51
N ALA A 63 4.19 -12.50 1.85
CA ALA A 63 4.14 -12.38 0.40
C ALA A 63 5.05 -13.42 -0.29
N LYS A 64 6.31 -13.57 0.16
CA LYS A 64 7.25 -14.56 -0.37
C LYS A 64 6.78 -16.02 -0.23
N LYS A 65 5.92 -16.30 0.75
CA LYS A 65 5.34 -17.64 0.95
C LYS A 65 3.97 -17.81 0.29
N GLY A 66 3.49 -16.81 -0.45
CA GLY A 66 2.18 -16.84 -1.10
C GLY A 66 1.02 -17.03 -0.12
N LYS A 67 1.17 -16.53 1.12
CA LYS A 67 0.14 -16.66 2.16
C LYS A 67 -0.80 -15.45 2.14
N PRO A 68 -2.08 -15.62 2.53
CA PRO A 68 -3.01 -14.51 2.62
C PRO A 68 -2.51 -13.51 3.67
N HIS A 69 -2.64 -12.21 3.40
CA HIS A 69 -2.24 -11.15 4.34
C HIS A 69 -2.98 -11.22 5.69
N THR A 70 -4.11 -11.92 5.74
CA THR A 70 -4.91 -12.13 6.96
C THR A 70 -4.23 -12.98 8.02
N ILE A 71 -3.27 -13.83 7.62
CA ILE A 71 -2.58 -14.74 8.53
C ILE A 71 -1.80 -14.01 9.63
N ALA A 72 -1.42 -12.76 9.38
CA ALA A 72 -0.67 -11.96 10.33
C ALA A 72 -1.46 -11.69 11.61
N GLU A 73 -2.68 -11.18 11.45
CA GLU A 73 -3.58 -10.84 12.55
C GLU A 73 -4.21 -12.10 13.16
N GLU A 74 -4.59 -13.06 12.30
CA GLU A 74 -5.27 -14.30 12.71
C GLU A 74 -4.36 -15.24 13.51
N LEU A 75 -3.08 -15.34 13.15
CA LEU A 75 -2.20 -16.39 13.68
C LEU A 75 -0.81 -15.89 14.10
N ILE A 76 -0.11 -15.13 13.26
CA ILE A 76 1.31 -14.80 13.52
C ILE A 76 1.47 -13.94 14.78
N LEU A 77 0.69 -12.87 14.91
CA LEU A 77 0.77 -11.98 16.07
C LEU A 77 0.33 -12.68 17.38
N PRO A 78 -0.80 -13.41 17.42
CA PRO A 78 -1.16 -14.23 18.59
C PRO A 78 -0.08 -15.24 18.99
N CYS A 79 0.47 -16.00 18.02
CA CYS A 79 1.53 -16.96 18.27
C CYS A 79 2.79 -16.29 18.85
N ALA A 80 3.22 -15.17 18.27
CA ALA A 80 4.37 -14.41 18.76
C ALA A 80 4.16 -13.95 20.20
N LYS A 81 2.96 -13.48 20.56
CA LYS A 81 2.61 -13.07 21.92
C LYS A 81 2.66 -14.22 22.92
N VAL A 82 2.14 -15.39 22.55
CA VAL A 82 2.19 -16.60 23.40
C VAL A 82 3.63 -17.02 23.64
N MET A 83 4.45 -17.07 22.58
CA MET A 83 5.86 -17.45 22.69
C MET A 83 6.65 -16.47 23.56
N VAL A 84 6.51 -15.16 23.32
CA VAL A 84 7.21 -14.14 24.10
C VAL A 84 6.74 -14.12 25.56
N SER A 85 5.44 -14.29 25.82
CA SER A 85 4.95 -14.38 27.21
C SER A 85 5.52 -15.59 27.94
N ALA A 86 5.55 -16.76 27.29
CA ALA A 86 6.07 -17.99 27.90
C ALA A 86 7.59 -17.94 28.18
N VAL A 87 8.37 -17.29 27.31
CA VAL A 87 9.84 -17.28 27.39
C VAL A 87 10.38 -16.05 28.15
N LEU A 88 9.79 -14.88 27.94
CA LEU A 88 10.29 -13.58 28.40
C LEU A 88 9.34 -12.87 29.38
N GLY A 89 8.14 -13.41 29.58
CA GLY A 89 7.13 -12.89 30.48
C GLY A 89 6.14 -11.91 29.84
N GLU A 90 5.00 -11.73 30.52
CA GLU A 90 3.87 -10.90 30.08
C GLU A 90 4.24 -9.45 29.72
N LYS A 91 5.21 -8.86 30.43
CA LYS A 91 5.65 -7.48 30.14
C LYS A 91 6.25 -7.36 28.75
N ALA A 92 7.12 -8.30 28.36
CA ALA A 92 7.75 -8.31 27.04
C ALA A 92 6.73 -8.59 25.93
N SER A 93 5.71 -9.41 26.20
CA SER A 93 4.66 -9.72 25.22
C SER A 93 3.82 -8.48 24.86
N LYS A 94 3.54 -7.61 25.83
CA LYS A 94 2.81 -6.35 25.61
C LYS A 94 3.55 -5.34 24.74
N GLU A 95 4.89 -5.40 24.70
CA GLU A 95 5.67 -4.56 23.79
C GLU A 95 5.38 -4.89 22.30
N LEU A 96 4.88 -6.09 21.99
CA LEU A 96 4.45 -6.46 20.64
C LEU A 96 3.18 -5.71 20.18
N ASP A 97 2.41 -5.11 21.10
CA ASP A 97 1.24 -4.28 20.75
C ASP A 97 1.63 -3.02 19.96
N ILE A 98 2.89 -2.61 20.04
CA ILE A 98 3.45 -1.49 19.26
C ILE A 98 3.51 -1.86 17.77
N ILE A 99 3.64 -3.15 17.44
CA ILE A 99 3.76 -3.62 16.06
C ILE A 99 2.37 -3.70 15.42
N SER A 100 2.11 -2.82 14.45
CA SER A 100 0.86 -2.87 13.69
C SER A 100 0.90 -4.01 12.66
N LEU A 101 0.30 -5.16 12.98
CA LEU A 101 0.11 -6.31 12.07
C LEU A 101 -1.35 -6.55 11.71
N SER A 102 -2.18 -5.50 11.69
CA SER A 102 -3.55 -5.63 11.20
C SER A 102 -3.56 -6.07 9.74
N ASN A 103 -4.65 -6.73 9.32
CA ASN A 103 -4.83 -7.16 7.93
C ASN A 103 -4.63 -6.00 6.94
N ASN A 104 -5.15 -4.82 7.27
CA ASN A 104 -4.99 -3.60 6.46
C ASN A 104 -3.53 -3.14 6.41
N THR A 105 -2.82 -3.21 7.54
CA THR A 105 -1.41 -2.82 7.59
C THR A 105 -0.57 -3.76 6.73
N VAL A 106 -0.74 -5.07 6.89
CA VAL A 106 0.04 -6.05 6.12
C VAL A 106 -0.26 -5.94 4.63
N LYS A 107 -1.53 -5.79 4.24
CA LYS A 107 -1.90 -5.52 2.85
C LYS A 107 -1.19 -4.27 2.33
N SER A 108 -1.30 -3.14 3.04
CA SER A 108 -0.65 -1.89 2.63
C SER A 108 0.85 -2.05 2.48
N ARG A 109 1.53 -2.78 3.37
CA ARG A 109 2.98 -2.99 3.28
C ARG A 109 3.37 -3.86 2.09
N ILE A 110 2.56 -4.87 1.76
CA ILE A 110 2.74 -5.67 0.54
C ILE A 110 2.55 -4.78 -0.69
N ASP A 111 1.50 -3.96 -0.72
CA ASP A 111 1.22 -3.03 -1.83
C ASP A 111 2.37 -2.01 -1.99
N ASP A 112 2.84 -1.40 -0.90
CA ASP A 112 3.96 -0.45 -0.87
C ASP A 112 5.25 -1.08 -1.44
N MET A 113 5.59 -2.29 -0.97
CA MET A 113 6.77 -3.01 -1.46
C MET A 113 6.64 -3.40 -2.94
N SER A 114 5.44 -3.84 -3.36
CA SER A 114 5.15 -4.20 -4.74
C SER A 114 5.29 -3.01 -5.67
N GLU A 115 4.77 -1.84 -5.28
CA GLU A 115 4.88 -0.62 -6.10
C GLU A 115 6.34 -0.18 -6.19
N ASN A 116 7.10 -0.21 -5.09
CA ASN A 116 8.53 0.12 -5.11
C ASN A 116 9.35 -0.82 -6.02
N VAL A 117 9.05 -2.13 -6.04
CA VAL A 117 9.70 -3.08 -6.97
C VAL A 117 9.34 -2.74 -8.42
N LYS A 118 8.07 -2.43 -8.69
CA LYS A 118 7.60 -2.02 -10.01
C LYS A 118 8.25 -0.72 -10.48
N GLU A 119 8.36 0.29 -9.62
CA GLU A 119 9.04 1.55 -9.92
C GLU A 119 10.51 1.34 -10.30
N GLN A 120 11.24 0.52 -9.54
CA GLN A 120 12.64 0.18 -9.84
C GLN A 120 12.78 -0.56 -11.17
N LEU A 121 11.91 -1.54 -11.45
CA LEU A 121 11.89 -2.25 -12.73
C LEU A 121 11.66 -1.27 -13.88
N ILE A 122 10.64 -0.41 -13.77
CA ILE A 122 10.32 0.60 -14.78
C ILE A 122 11.51 1.55 -14.99
N MET A 123 12.19 1.99 -13.92
CA MET A 123 13.40 2.82 -14.02
C MET A 123 14.52 2.10 -14.79
N ASN A 124 14.76 0.83 -14.50
CA ASN A 124 15.80 0.06 -15.17
C ASN A 124 15.48 -0.16 -16.66
N VAL A 125 14.23 -0.47 -16.99
CA VAL A 125 13.78 -0.62 -18.39
C VAL A 125 13.92 0.70 -19.15
N LYS A 126 13.65 1.86 -18.52
CA LYS A 126 13.87 3.19 -19.12
C LYS A 126 15.35 3.50 -19.36
N ALA A 127 16.22 3.04 -18.46
CA ALA A 127 17.66 3.27 -18.56
C ALA A 127 18.34 2.37 -19.60
N SER A 128 17.72 1.21 -19.90
CA SER A 128 18.23 0.28 -20.90
C SER A 128 18.16 0.85 -22.32
N CYS A 129 19.23 0.67 -23.10
CA CYS A 129 19.27 1.06 -24.51
C CYS A 129 18.32 0.21 -25.38
N PHE A 130 18.12 -1.05 -25.00
CA PHE A 130 17.26 -2.00 -25.70
C PHE A 130 16.43 -2.79 -24.70
N TYR A 131 15.17 -3.06 -25.02
CA TYR A 131 14.37 -4.01 -24.29
C TYR A 131 13.47 -4.79 -25.25
N ALA A 132 13.11 -6.00 -24.84
CA ALA A 132 12.16 -6.84 -25.55
C ALA A 132 11.01 -7.20 -24.62
N LEU A 133 9.79 -7.23 -25.17
CA LEU A 133 8.60 -7.65 -24.45
C LEU A 133 8.19 -9.04 -24.91
N GLN A 134 7.87 -9.91 -23.96
CA GLN A 134 7.25 -11.21 -24.21
C GLN A 134 5.87 -11.20 -23.56
N LEU A 135 4.85 -11.40 -24.38
CA LEU A 135 3.46 -11.47 -23.93
C LEU A 135 3.05 -12.93 -23.86
N ASP A 136 2.37 -13.28 -22.77
CA ASP A 136 1.79 -14.60 -22.56
C ASP A 136 0.35 -14.45 -22.08
N GLU A 137 -0.53 -15.32 -22.57
CA GLU A 137 -1.93 -15.36 -22.17
C GLU A 137 -2.14 -16.53 -21.22
N SER A 138 -2.61 -16.24 -20.00
CA SER A 138 -2.87 -17.25 -18.99
C SER A 138 -4.34 -17.23 -18.57
N THR A 139 -5.03 -18.36 -18.70
CA THR A 139 -6.38 -18.55 -18.19
C THR A 139 -6.36 -18.97 -16.72
N ALA A 140 -6.97 -18.16 -15.85
CA ALA A 140 -7.22 -18.53 -14.47
C ALA A 140 -8.31 -19.60 -14.35
N ILE A 141 -8.39 -20.27 -13.20
CA ILE A 141 -9.38 -21.32 -12.89
C ILE A 141 -10.83 -20.80 -13.01
N SER A 142 -11.04 -19.49 -12.88
CA SER A 142 -12.34 -18.81 -13.06
C SER A 142 -12.73 -18.55 -14.53
N ASN A 143 -11.96 -19.04 -15.50
CA ASN A 143 -12.11 -18.75 -16.94
C ASN A 143 -11.85 -17.27 -17.31
N ASP A 144 -11.22 -16.51 -16.41
CA ASP A 144 -10.73 -15.17 -16.69
C ASP A 144 -9.34 -15.26 -17.34
N ALA A 145 -9.19 -14.65 -18.52
CA ALA A 145 -7.91 -14.56 -19.20
C ALA A 145 -7.09 -13.39 -18.62
N ASN A 146 -5.82 -13.63 -18.34
CA ASN A 146 -4.85 -12.62 -17.91
C ASN A 146 -3.75 -12.49 -18.95
N LEU A 147 -3.35 -11.25 -19.22
CA LEU A 147 -2.17 -10.94 -20.00
C LEU A 147 -0.98 -10.79 -19.05
N LEU A 148 -0.01 -11.70 -19.20
CA LEU A 148 1.31 -11.60 -18.60
C LEU A 148 2.24 -10.92 -19.58
N SER A 149 3.00 -9.95 -19.10
CA SER A 149 4.05 -9.29 -19.87
C SER A 149 5.36 -9.43 -19.13
N TYR A 150 6.35 -10.00 -19.79
CA TYR A 150 7.74 -10.07 -19.34
C TYR A 150 8.57 -9.09 -20.13
N VAL A 151 9.58 -8.52 -19.47
CA VAL A 151 10.52 -7.59 -20.10
C VAL A 151 11.94 -8.13 -19.96
N ARG A 152 12.66 -8.20 -21.06
CA ARG A 152 14.11 -8.41 -21.09
C ARG A 152 14.80 -7.09 -21.37
N TYR A 153 15.76 -6.70 -20.53
CA TYR A 153 16.45 -5.41 -20.63
C TYR A 153 17.91 -5.52 -20.18
N GLU A 154 18.73 -4.57 -20.60
CA GLU A 154 20.12 -4.45 -20.17
C GLU A 154 20.20 -3.72 -18.83
N HIS A 155 20.90 -4.30 -17.87
CA HIS A 155 21.15 -3.72 -16.56
C HIS A 155 22.50 -4.18 -16.02
N ASN A 156 23.35 -3.23 -15.63
CA ASN A 156 24.70 -3.48 -15.11
C ASN A 156 25.51 -4.45 -16.01
N ASP A 157 25.59 -4.16 -17.31
CA ASP A 157 26.30 -4.97 -18.32
C ASP A 157 25.81 -6.42 -18.45
N SER A 158 24.57 -6.70 -18.01
CA SER A 158 23.94 -8.02 -18.10
C SER A 158 22.51 -7.92 -18.62
N ILE A 159 21.99 -9.01 -19.19
CA ILE A 159 20.59 -9.09 -19.60
C ILE A 159 19.77 -9.61 -18.41
N SER A 160 18.82 -8.81 -17.96
CA SER A 160 17.83 -9.18 -16.95
C SER A 160 16.49 -9.51 -17.59
N GLU A 161 15.72 -10.39 -16.95
CA GLU A 161 14.34 -10.71 -17.31
C GLU A 161 13.47 -10.62 -16.06
N ASP A 162 12.39 -9.84 -16.14
CA ASP A 162 11.43 -9.67 -15.05
C ASP A 162 9.99 -9.65 -15.55
N LEU A 163 9.04 -9.94 -14.65
CA LEU A 163 7.61 -9.77 -14.91
C LEU A 163 7.28 -8.27 -14.87
N LEU A 164 6.86 -7.71 -16.00
CA LEU A 164 6.47 -6.30 -16.12
C LEU A 164 5.07 -6.05 -15.53
N PHE A 165 4.10 -6.89 -15.90
CA PHE A 165 2.76 -6.86 -15.30
C PHE A 165 2.01 -8.18 -15.52
N CYS A 166 0.97 -8.38 -14.72
CA CYS A 166 -0.08 -9.36 -14.93
C CYS A 166 -1.42 -8.63 -14.76
N MET A 167 -2.21 -8.53 -15.83
CA MET A 167 -3.46 -7.78 -15.83
C MET A 167 -4.60 -8.61 -16.46
N PRO A 168 -5.83 -8.51 -15.94
CA PRO A 168 -6.96 -9.18 -16.54
C PRO A 168 -7.23 -8.63 -17.93
N LEU A 169 -7.56 -9.50 -18.87
CA LEU A 169 -8.09 -9.11 -20.17
C LEU A 169 -9.59 -8.80 -20.02
N PRO A 170 -10.06 -7.63 -20.48
CA PRO A 170 -11.44 -7.20 -20.26
C PRO A 170 -12.48 -8.00 -21.06
N THR A 171 -12.07 -8.68 -22.13
CA THR A 171 -12.97 -9.44 -23.02
C THR A 171 -12.28 -10.70 -23.57
N HIS A 172 -12.76 -11.24 -24.71
CA HIS A 172 -12.11 -12.31 -25.45
C HIS A 172 -10.64 -12.01 -25.76
N THR A 173 -9.87 -13.06 -26.01
CA THR A 173 -8.42 -13.02 -26.22
C THR A 173 -8.07 -12.60 -27.65
N THR A 174 -8.58 -11.44 -28.05
CA THR A 174 -8.31 -10.83 -29.34
C THR A 174 -7.01 -10.03 -29.29
N GLY A 175 -6.35 -9.91 -30.45
CA GLY A 175 -5.17 -9.05 -30.56
C GLY A 175 -5.44 -7.59 -30.19
N GLU A 176 -6.67 -7.10 -30.38
CA GLU A 176 -7.10 -5.76 -29.99
C GLU A 176 -7.09 -5.58 -28.46
N ALA A 177 -7.69 -6.52 -27.71
CA ALA A 177 -7.72 -6.45 -26.25
C ALA A 177 -6.31 -6.53 -25.65
N ILE A 178 -5.45 -7.39 -26.22
CA ILE A 178 -4.04 -7.48 -25.83
C ILE A 178 -3.32 -6.16 -26.08
N PHE A 179 -3.50 -5.57 -27.27
CA PHE A 179 -2.87 -4.29 -27.62
C PHE A 179 -3.34 -3.16 -26.71
N GLU A 180 -4.63 -3.09 -26.39
CA GLU A 180 -5.19 -2.07 -25.50
C GLU A 180 -4.60 -2.15 -24.10
N VAL A 181 -4.55 -3.33 -23.47
CA VAL A 181 -3.98 -3.51 -22.13
C VAL A 181 -2.49 -3.14 -22.12
N LEU A 182 -1.72 -3.60 -23.11
CA LEU A 182 -0.31 -3.25 -23.24
C LEU A 182 -0.12 -1.74 -23.42
N ASN A 183 -0.84 -1.11 -24.34
CA ASN A 183 -0.73 0.31 -24.64
C ASN A 183 -1.11 1.17 -23.42
N ASN A 184 -2.17 0.78 -22.69
CA ASN A 184 -2.58 1.45 -21.45
C ASN A 184 -1.51 1.34 -20.36
N PHE A 185 -0.87 0.18 -20.21
CA PHE A 185 0.25 0.03 -19.29
C PHE A 185 1.42 0.94 -19.67
N ILE A 186 1.85 0.92 -20.94
CA ILE A 186 2.97 1.73 -21.43
C ILE A 186 2.66 3.23 -21.30
N TYR A 187 1.43 3.65 -21.58
CA TYR A 187 1.02 5.05 -21.46
C TYR A 187 1.02 5.52 -20.00
N THR A 188 0.42 4.73 -19.10
CA THR A 188 0.33 5.03 -17.67
C THR A 188 1.71 5.11 -17.02
N ASN A 189 2.61 4.19 -17.37
CA ASN A 189 3.94 4.10 -16.78
C ASN A 189 5.00 4.90 -17.56
N ARG A 190 4.56 5.75 -18.50
CA ARG A 190 5.35 6.38 -19.57
C ARG A 190 6.81 6.56 -19.20
N THR A 191 7.57 5.63 -19.73
CA THR A 191 8.92 5.74 -20.24
C THR A 191 8.99 6.84 -21.32
N SER A 192 8.54 8.06 -21.01
CA SER A 192 8.70 9.23 -21.89
C SER A 192 10.12 9.75 -21.74
N GLY A 193 11.06 9.06 -22.38
CA GLY A 193 12.48 9.36 -22.34
C GLY A 193 13.26 8.50 -23.31
N ALA A 194 12.86 8.45 -24.59
CA ALA A 194 13.77 8.15 -25.70
C ALA A 194 13.09 8.45 -27.04
N ARG A 195 13.64 9.49 -27.69
CA ARG A 195 13.34 10.10 -29.01
C ARG A 195 12.19 11.10 -29.05
#